data_AF-A0A848XN38-F1
#
_entry.id   AF-A0A848XN38-F1
#
_cell.length_a   1.000
_cell.length_b   1.000
_cell.length_c   1.000
_cell.angle_alpha   90.00
_cell.angle_beta   90.00
_cell.angle_gamma   90.00
#
_symmetry.space_group_name_H-M   'P 1'
#
loop_
_entity.id
_entity.type
_entity.pdbx_description
1 polymer ?
#
loop_
_entity_poly.entity_id
_entity_poly.type
_entity_poly.pdbx_seq_one_letter_code
_entity_poly.pdbx_strand_id
1 'polypeptide(L)'
;MDRKRKTLRLFPLLFLMATPGLEAQGGGGREGPQGDFLRAAAEYFNVAPREAVVLSQWGLRPDEVPVVLFVAGRAGVSPDVIVAQRERGRPWRSIGEGLGVHASDLYVRQSGGPGFLRSAYQQFESLPPARWGEVALTDADVVGLVNVRFLSRYFQVSPADVIRAFGRDGDAVQAYRTLAAGRVRGC
;
A
#
# COMPACT_ATOMS: atom_id res chain seq x y z
N MET A 1 -42.58 -12.84 68.70
CA MET A 1 -41.61 -13.21 67.64
C MET A 1 -42.02 -12.41 66.40
N ASP A 2 -41.40 -11.25 66.15
CA ASP A 2 -40.30 -11.06 65.16
C ASP A 2 -40.71 -11.55 63.75
N ARG A 3 -40.61 -10.80 62.64
CA ARG A 3 -39.92 -9.55 62.36
C ARG A 3 -40.40 -9.00 61.00
N LYS A 4 -40.81 -7.73 61.00
CA LYS A 4 -40.66 -6.66 59.99
C LYS A 4 -40.75 -6.95 58.46
N ARG A 5 -41.75 -6.28 57.87
CA ARG A 5 -41.68 -5.20 56.84
C ARG A 5 -40.88 -5.47 55.55
N LYS A 6 -41.54 -5.28 54.39
CA LYS A 6 -41.40 -4.10 53.50
C LYS A 6 -42.11 -4.34 52.14
N THR A 7 -42.97 -3.38 51.80
CA THR A 7 -43.22 -2.78 50.48
C THR A 7 -42.39 -3.30 49.30
N LEU A 8 -43.00 -3.49 48.12
CA LEU A 8 -43.03 -2.49 47.05
C LEU A 8 -43.77 -3.01 45.78
N ARG A 9 -44.34 -2.05 45.05
CA ARG A 9 -45.16 -2.13 43.84
C ARG A 9 -44.49 -2.90 42.68
N LEU A 10 -45.26 -3.69 41.93
CA LEU A 10 -44.89 -4.10 40.58
C LEU A 10 -45.75 -3.35 39.55
N PHE A 11 -45.08 -2.50 38.77
CA PHE A 11 -45.56 -1.90 37.53
C PHE A 11 -45.40 -2.93 36.39
N PRO A 12 -46.36 -3.09 35.47
CA PRO A 12 -46.16 -3.94 34.30
C PRO A 12 -45.26 -3.21 33.28
N LEU A 13 -44.15 -3.87 32.92
CA LEU A 13 -43.16 -3.42 31.95
C LEU A 13 -43.66 -3.77 30.53
N LEU A 14 -44.04 -2.75 29.76
CA LEU A 14 -44.36 -2.85 28.34
C LEU A 14 -43.04 -3.02 27.56
N PHE A 15 -42.80 -4.21 27.00
CA PHE A 15 -41.61 -4.52 26.21
C PHE A 15 -41.81 -4.03 24.77
N LEU A 16 -41.37 -2.80 24.48
CA LEU A 16 -41.27 -2.28 23.13
C LEU A 16 -39.99 -2.84 22.50
N MET A 17 -40.10 -3.89 21.69
CA MET A 17 -39.02 -4.36 20.81
C MET A 17 -38.77 -3.30 19.73
N ALA A 18 -37.90 -2.33 20.01
CA ALA A 18 -37.29 -1.52 18.96
C ALA A 18 -36.19 -2.36 18.32
N THR A 19 -36.44 -2.92 17.14
CA THR A 19 -35.38 -3.38 16.26
C THR A 19 -34.55 -2.15 15.89
N PRO A 20 -33.26 -2.03 16.27
CA PRO A 20 -32.42 -1.06 15.63
C PRO A 20 -32.34 -1.49 14.16
N GLY A 21 -32.90 -0.66 13.28
CA GLY A 21 -32.62 -0.75 11.86
C GLY A 21 -31.10 -0.78 11.72
N LEU A 22 -30.60 -1.90 11.20
CA LEU A 22 -29.23 -2.01 10.77
C LEU A 22 -29.10 -1.07 9.58
N GLU A 23 -28.88 0.21 9.84
CA GLU A 23 -28.40 1.14 8.83
C GLU A 23 -27.09 0.54 8.34
N ALA A 24 -27.16 -0.06 7.16
CA ALA A 24 -26.00 -0.43 6.39
C ALA A 24 -25.12 0.82 6.31
N GLN A 25 -24.02 0.79 7.07
CA GLN A 25 -22.94 1.76 6.93
C GLN A 25 -22.33 1.52 5.53
N GLY A 26 -22.98 2.06 4.51
CA GLY A 26 -22.35 2.38 3.25
C GLY A 26 -21.33 3.47 3.56
N GLY A 27 -20.12 3.03 3.91
CA GLY A 27 -18.95 3.88 4.14
C GLY A 27 -18.54 4.59 2.85
N GLY A 28 -19.37 5.52 2.38
CA GLY A 28 -19.04 6.55 1.41
C GLY A 28 -18.33 7.74 2.06
N GLY A 29 -17.59 7.49 3.15
CA GLY A 29 -16.65 8.47 3.67
C GLY A 29 -15.49 8.52 2.70
N ARG A 30 -15.21 9.70 2.13
CA ARG A 30 -14.01 9.92 1.29
C ARG A 30 -12.81 9.36 2.04
N GLU A 31 -12.32 8.20 1.61
CA GLU A 31 -11.11 7.64 2.19
C GLU A 31 -10.02 8.70 2.02
N GLY A 32 -9.28 9.00 3.10
CA GLY A 32 -8.22 10.02 3.05
C GLY A 32 -7.17 9.68 1.97
N PRO A 33 -6.18 10.55 1.74
CA PRO A 33 -5.22 10.35 0.64
C PRO A 33 -4.54 8.98 0.58
N GLN A 34 -4.37 8.33 1.74
CA GLN A 34 -3.85 6.97 1.84
C GLN A 34 -4.83 5.92 1.28
N GLY A 35 -6.13 6.01 1.55
CA GLY A 35 -7.10 5.04 1.04
C GLY A 35 -7.32 5.18 -0.47
N ASP A 36 -7.34 6.41 -0.99
CA ASP A 36 -7.36 6.61 -2.45
C ASP A 36 -6.11 6.02 -3.13
N PHE A 37 -4.93 6.18 -2.51
CA PHE A 37 -3.70 5.54 -2.97
C PHE A 37 -3.80 4.00 -2.94
N LEU A 38 -4.27 3.41 -1.84
CA LEU A 38 -4.44 1.96 -1.69
C LEU A 38 -5.47 1.40 -2.67
N ARG A 39 -6.54 2.14 -2.95
CA ARG A 39 -7.54 1.77 -3.98
C ARG A 39 -6.92 1.75 -5.37
N ALA A 40 -6.13 2.77 -5.72
CA ALA A 40 -5.41 2.81 -6.98
C ALA A 40 -4.39 1.65 -7.10
N ALA A 41 -3.70 1.31 -6.01
CA ALA A 41 -2.82 0.16 -5.97
C ALA A 41 -3.60 -1.14 -6.19
N ALA A 42 -4.74 -1.31 -5.51
CA ALA A 42 -5.59 -2.48 -5.67
C ALA A 42 -6.07 -2.66 -7.12
N GLU A 43 -6.52 -1.58 -7.75
CA GLU A 43 -6.93 -1.58 -9.16
C GLU A 43 -5.76 -1.97 -10.09
N TYR A 44 -4.59 -1.37 -9.89
CA TYR A 44 -3.42 -1.66 -10.73
C TYR A 44 -2.94 -3.12 -10.62
N PHE A 45 -2.92 -3.68 -9.40
CA PHE A 45 -2.51 -5.06 -9.17
C PHE A 45 -3.66 -6.07 -9.33
N ASN A 46 -4.85 -5.62 -9.74
CA ASN A 46 -6.04 -6.44 -9.94
C ASN A 46 -6.41 -7.29 -8.70
N VAL A 47 -6.38 -6.67 -7.52
CA VAL A 47 -6.83 -7.25 -6.24
C VAL A 47 -8.04 -6.50 -5.70
N ALA A 48 -8.79 -7.11 -4.79
CA ALA A 48 -9.95 -6.45 -4.20
C ALA A 48 -9.51 -5.22 -3.38
N PRO A 49 -10.21 -4.06 -3.43
CA PRO A 49 -9.84 -2.89 -2.63
C PRO A 49 -9.70 -3.17 -1.13
N ARG A 50 -10.57 -4.05 -0.60
CA ARG A 50 -10.52 -4.51 0.79
C ARG A 50 -9.20 -5.20 1.13
N GLU A 51 -8.63 -5.95 0.20
CA GLU A 51 -7.37 -6.68 0.41
C GLU A 51 -6.20 -5.71 0.60
N ALA A 52 -6.08 -4.68 -0.25
CA ALA A 52 -5.04 -3.66 -0.10
C ALA A 52 -5.17 -2.88 1.21
N VAL A 53 -6.40 -2.57 1.65
CA VAL A 53 -6.64 -1.94 2.96
C VAL A 53 -6.24 -2.87 4.10
N VAL A 54 -6.60 -4.16 4.05
CA VAL A 54 -6.21 -5.14 5.07
C VAL A 54 -4.69 -5.27 5.18
N LEU A 55 -3.97 -5.30 4.06
CA LEU A 55 -2.50 -5.33 4.08
C LEU A 55 -1.91 -4.12 4.82
N SER A 56 -2.47 -2.92 4.64
CA SER A 56 -2.03 -1.73 5.38
C SER A 56 -2.32 -1.79 6.88
N GLN A 57 -3.37 -2.53 7.29
CA GLN A 57 -3.71 -2.72 8.70
C GLN A 57 -2.77 -3.69 9.42
N TRP A 58 -1.98 -4.47 8.68
CA TRP A 58 -0.98 -5.40 9.22
C TRP A 58 0.38 -4.73 9.48
N GLY A 59 0.36 -3.42 9.77
CA GLY A 59 1.57 -2.66 10.12
C GLY A 59 2.48 -2.29 8.95
N LEU A 60 2.07 -2.58 7.71
CA LEU A 60 2.74 -2.10 6.52
C LEU A 60 2.46 -0.61 6.31
N ARG A 61 3.49 0.14 5.94
CA ARG A 61 3.25 1.51 5.46
C ARG A 61 2.46 1.45 4.14
N PRO A 62 1.60 2.44 3.83
CA PRO A 62 0.82 2.43 2.60
C PRO A 62 1.67 2.23 1.33
N ASP A 63 2.85 2.85 1.26
CA ASP A 63 3.81 2.74 0.16
C ASP A 63 4.48 1.36 0.05
N GLU A 64 4.42 0.53 1.09
CA GLU A 64 4.90 -0.86 1.06
C GLU A 64 3.86 -1.84 0.52
N VAL A 65 2.57 -1.51 0.53
CA VAL A 65 1.51 -2.39 0.00
C VAL A 65 1.75 -2.74 -1.48
N PRO A 66 2.08 -1.77 -2.37
CA PRO A 66 2.49 -2.09 -3.74
C PRO A 66 3.67 -3.07 -3.85
N VAL A 67 4.62 -3.05 -2.90
CA VAL A 67 5.77 -3.97 -2.90
C VAL A 67 5.30 -5.40 -2.65
N VAL A 68 4.43 -5.58 -1.65
CA VAL A 68 3.84 -6.90 -1.35
C VAL A 68 3.08 -7.44 -2.54
N LEU A 69 2.20 -6.63 -3.13
CA LEU A 69 1.39 -7.03 -4.29
C LEU A 69 2.26 -7.34 -5.52
N PHE A 70 3.30 -6.54 -5.75
CA PHE A 70 4.26 -6.78 -6.84
C PHE A 70 4.99 -8.11 -6.68
N VAL A 71 5.55 -8.38 -5.49
CA VAL A 71 6.30 -9.61 -5.23
C VAL A 71 5.36 -10.83 -5.25
N ALA A 72 4.17 -10.73 -4.64
CA ALA A 72 3.16 -11.78 -4.64
C ALA A 72 2.77 -12.18 -6.07
N GLY A 73 2.41 -11.20 -6.90
CA GLY A 73 2.02 -11.43 -8.29
C GLY A 73 3.14 -12.00 -9.15
N ARG A 74 4.39 -11.59 -8.91
CA ARG A 74 5.55 -12.09 -9.69
C ARG A 74 5.98 -13.49 -9.27
N ALA A 75 5.94 -13.81 -7.98
CA ALA A 75 6.34 -15.10 -7.45
C ALA A 75 5.20 -16.14 -7.42
N GLY A 76 3.95 -15.71 -7.65
CA GLY A 76 2.78 -16.60 -7.59
C GLY A 76 2.48 -17.12 -6.17
N VAL A 77 2.74 -16.30 -5.15
CA VAL A 77 2.55 -16.64 -3.73
C VAL A 77 1.52 -15.72 -3.07
N SER A 78 0.93 -16.17 -1.96
CA SER A 78 0.03 -15.33 -1.16
C SER A 78 0.76 -14.11 -0.56
N PRO A 79 0.15 -12.91 -0.55
CA PRO A 79 0.65 -11.75 0.19
C PRO A 79 1.04 -12.04 1.64
N ASP A 80 0.29 -12.90 2.34
CA ASP A 80 0.52 -13.25 3.75
C ASP A 80 1.92 -13.81 4.01
N VAL A 81 2.44 -14.58 3.05
CA VAL A 81 3.79 -15.16 3.13
C VAL A 81 4.84 -14.06 3.13
N ILE A 82 4.62 -13.01 2.36
CA ILE A 82 5.53 -11.87 2.24
C ILE A 82 5.42 -10.99 3.49
N VAL A 83 4.20 -10.73 3.98
CA VAL A 83 3.99 -9.95 5.21
C VAL A 83 4.64 -10.63 6.41
N ALA A 84 4.47 -11.94 6.58
CA ALA A 84 5.11 -12.68 7.67
C ALA A 84 6.65 -12.59 7.65
N GLN A 85 7.26 -12.49 6.47
CA GLN A 85 8.70 -12.27 6.35
C GLN A 85 9.09 -10.83 6.69
N ARG A 86 8.23 -9.86 6.34
CA ARG A 86 8.43 -8.45 6.67
C ARG A 86 8.35 -8.19 8.16
N GLU A 87 7.40 -8.80 8.86
CA GLU A 87 7.25 -8.73 10.32
C GLU A 87 8.47 -9.26 11.07
N ARG A 88 9.20 -10.22 10.48
CA ARG A 88 10.49 -10.71 11.01
C ARG A 88 11.66 -9.75 10.77
N GLY A 89 11.40 -8.55 10.25
CA GLY A 89 12.41 -7.54 9.98
C GLY A 89 13.29 -7.84 8.76
N ARG A 90 12.87 -8.76 7.88
CA ARG A 90 13.65 -9.02 6.65
C ARG A 90 13.56 -7.83 5.69
N PRO A 91 14.67 -7.44 5.04
CA PRO A 91 14.65 -6.37 4.04
C PRO A 91 13.91 -6.83 2.79
N TRP A 92 13.26 -5.91 2.09
CA TRP A 92 12.44 -6.19 0.91
C TRP A 92 13.21 -6.93 -0.17
N ARG A 93 14.49 -6.55 -0.37
CA ARG A 93 15.38 -7.23 -1.31
C ARG A 93 15.51 -8.71 -1.00
N SER A 94 15.84 -9.07 0.24
CA SER A 94 16.03 -10.47 0.62
C SER A 94 14.74 -11.28 0.64
N ILE A 95 13.59 -10.62 0.86
CA ILE A 95 12.28 -11.26 0.70
C ILE A 95 12.06 -11.60 -0.78
N GLY A 96 12.26 -10.63 -1.68
CA GLY A 96 12.14 -10.83 -3.12
C GLY A 96 13.10 -11.90 -3.65
N GLU A 97 14.38 -11.83 -3.31
CA GLU A 97 15.40 -12.79 -3.74
C GLU A 97 15.05 -14.22 -3.32
N GLY A 98 14.57 -14.41 -2.09
CA GLY A 98 14.12 -15.71 -1.60
C GLY A 98 12.90 -16.28 -2.34
N LEU A 99 12.22 -15.44 -3.14
CA LEU A 99 11.06 -15.77 -3.96
C LEU A 99 11.35 -15.64 -5.46
N GLY A 100 12.63 -15.46 -5.86
CA GLY A 100 13.03 -15.35 -7.27
C GLY A 100 12.73 -13.98 -7.92
N VAL A 101 12.44 -12.95 -7.12
CA VAL A 101 12.27 -11.57 -7.59
C VAL A 101 13.57 -10.79 -7.33
N HIS A 102 14.29 -10.48 -8.40
CA HIS A 102 15.62 -9.86 -8.34
C HIS A 102 15.58 -8.36 -8.61
N ALA A 103 16.68 -7.65 -8.30
CA ALA A 103 16.77 -6.21 -8.56
C ALA A 103 16.56 -5.83 -10.04
N SER A 104 16.97 -6.70 -10.97
CA SER A 104 16.68 -6.55 -12.41
C SER A 104 15.18 -6.46 -12.71
N ASP A 105 14.34 -7.14 -11.94
CA ASP A 105 12.90 -7.13 -12.11
C ASP A 105 12.27 -5.83 -11.61
N LEU A 106 12.95 -5.08 -10.76
CA LEU A 106 12.51 -3.82 -10.18
C LEU A 106 12.92 -2.61 -11.02
N TYR A 107 13.93 -2.76 -11.88
CA TYR A 107 14.42 -1.67 -12.72
C TYR A 107 13.30 -1.01 -13.54
N VAL A 108 13.27 0.32 -13.53
CA VAL A 108 12.37 1.12 -14.36
C VAL A 108 13.22 2.04 -15.22
N ARG A 109 13.10 1.93 -16.55
CA ARG A 109 13.81 2.85 -17.44
C ARG A 109 13.27 4.26 -17.27
N GLN A 110 14.16 5.22 -17.10
CA GLN A 110 13.83 6.64 -16.96
C GLN A 110 14.88 7.50 -17.69
N SER A 111 14.47 8.65 -18.22
CA SER A 111 15.34 9.57 -18.99
C SER A 111 15.49 10.95 -18.35
N GLY A 112 15.11 11.09 -17.07
CA GLY A 112 15.21 12.32 -16.30
C GLY A 112 16.23 12.24 -15.15
N GLY A 113 16.13 13.17 -14.20
CA GLY A 113 16.91 13.12 -12.98
C GLY A 113 16.42 11.98 -12.09
N PRO A 114 17.31 11.13 -11.54
CA PRO A 114 16.92 9.95 -10.77
C PRO A 114 16.32 10.27 -9.39
N GLY A 115 16.28 11.55 -9.00
CA GLY A 115 15.66 12.01 -7.75
C GLY A 115 16.24 11.32 -6.52
N PHE A 116 15.37 10.92 -5.59
CA PHE A 116 15.74 10.17 -4.40
C PHE A 116 16.29 8.75 -4.72
N LEU A 117 16.02 8.22 -5.91
CA LEU A 117 16.53 6.91 -6.39
C LEU A 117 17.92 6.99 -7.02
N ARG A 118 18.64 8.12 -6.88
CA ARG A 118 19.99 8.32 -7.45
C ARG A 118 20.94 7.17 -7.18
N SER A 119 21.00 6.69 -5.93
CA SER A 119 21.89 5.60 -5.54
C SER A 119 21.56 4.30 -6.26
N ALA A 120 20.28 3.94 -6.36
CA ALA A 120 19.84 2.75 -7.08
C ALA A 120 20.25 2.80 -8.56
N TYR A 121 19.95 3.91 -9.25
CA TYR A 121 20.29 4.05 -10.67
C TYR A 121 21.81 4.02 -10.91
N GLN A 122 22.61 4.65 -10.05
CA GLN A 122 24.07 4.58 -10.14
C GLN A 122 24.60 3.15 -10.01
N GLN A 123 23.99 2.31 -9.17
CA GLN A 123 24.38 0.90 -9.06
C GLN A 123 23.98 0.08 -10.30
N PHE A 124 22.82 0.35 -10.90
CA PHE A 124 22.45 -0.30 -12.18
C PHE A 124 23.39 0.13 -13.31
N GLU A 125 23.77 1.40 -13.37
CA GLU A 125 24.65 1.95 -14.40
C GLU A 125 26.10 1.49 -14.27
N SER A 126 26.54 1.11 -13.06
CA SER A 126 27.89 0.58 -12.82
C SER A 126 28.06 -0.90 -13.19
N LEU A 127 26.96 -1.59 -13.50
CA LEU A 127 26.95 -3.02 -13.83
C LEU A 127 26.40 -3.27 -15.25
N PRO A 128 26.92 -4.28 -15.97
CA PRO A 128 26.29 -4.73 -17.20
C PRO A 128 24.88 -5.30 -16.90
N PRO A 129 23.90 -5.18 -17.81
CA PRO A 129 22.52 -5.63 -17.57
C PRO A 129 22.37 -7.07 -17.09
N ALA A 130 23.25 -7.98 -17.55
CA ALA A 130 23.27 -9.38 -17.11
C ALA A 130 23.54 -9.57 -15.60
N ARG A 131 24.12 -8.56 -14.94
CA ARG A 131 24.45 -8.56 -13.51
C ARG A 131 23.53 -7.68 -12.68
N TRP A 132 22.46 -7.14 -13.26
CA TRP A 132 21.52 -6.29 -12.53
C TRP A 132 20.79 -7.00 -11.39
N GLY A 133 20.77 -8.33 -11.37
CA GLY A 133 20.29 -9.11 -10.23
C GLY A 133 21.13 -8.93 -8.96
N GLU A 134 22.39 -8.47 -9.08
CA GLU A 134 23.34 -8.30 -7.96
C GLU A 134 23.26 -6.93 -7.30
N VAL A 135 22.43 -6.01 -7.83
CA VAL A 135 22.31 -4.64 -7.31
C VAL A 135 21.79 -4.65 -5.87
N ALA A 136 22.50 -3.95 -4.99
CA ALA A 136 22.16 -3.85 -3.58
C ALA A 136 21.14 -2.74 -3.30
N LEU A 137 19.87 -2.97 -3.69
CA LEU A 137 18.74 -2.05 -3.44
C LEU A 137 18.30 -1.96 -1.97
N THR A 138 18.37 -0.80 -1.35
CA THR A 138 17.82 -0.59 0.01
C THR A 138 16.30 -0.79 0.02
N ASP A 139 15.69 -0.89 1.20
CA ASP A 139 14.22 -0.95 1.32
C ASP A 139 13.56 0.26 0.65
N ALA A 140 14.13 1.46 0.81
CA ALA A 140 13.66 2.68 0.17
C ALA A 140 13.77 2.61 -1.35
N ASP A 141 14.83 2.00 -1.89
CA ASP A 141 14.98 1.81 -3.33
C ASP A 141 13.94 0.84 -3.89
N VAL A 142 13.68 -0.28 -3.20
CA VAL A 142 12.65 -1.25 -3.62
C VAL A 142 11.27 -0.61 -3.59
N VAL A 143 10.91 0.05 -2.48
CA VAL A 143 9.63 0.78 -2.35
C VAL A 143 9.52 1.84 -3.45
N GLY A 144 10.57 2.64 -3.66
CA GLY A 144 10.58 3.70 -4.67
C GLY A 144 10.39 3.15 -6.09
N LEU A 145 11.16 2.15 -6.50
CA LEU A 145 11.10 1.59 -7.85
C LEU A 145 9.74 0.93 -8.15
N VAL A 146 9.18 0.18 -7.20
CA VAL A 146 7.86 -0.44 -7.36
C VAL A 146 6.78 0.64 -7.51
N ASN A 147 6.81 1.67 -6.66
CA ASN A 147 5.83 2.74 -6.73
C ASN A 147 5.99 3.63 -7.98
N VAL A 148 7.22 3.85 -8.45
CA VAL A 148 7.45 4.54 -9.73
C VAL A 148 6.81 3.76 -10.88
N ARG A 149 6.99 2.44 -10.91
CA ARG A 149 6.35 1.58 -11.92
C ARG A 149 4.83 1.65 -11.84
N PHE A 150 4.28 1.43 -10.65
CA PHE A 150 2.85 1.46 -10.38
C PHE A 150 2.23 2.80 -10.85
N LEU A 151 2.71 3.92 -10.32
CA LEU A 151 2.13 5.23 -10.60
C LEU A 151 2.32 5.65 -12.06
N SER A 152 3.46 5.32 -12.67
CA SER A 152 3.70 5.62 -14.09
C SER A 152 2.69 4.90 -14.98
N ARG A 153 2.43 3.62 -14.70
CA ARG A 153 1.45 2.84 -15.47
C ARG A 153 0.01 3.26 -15.19
N TYR A 154 -0.33 3.47 -13.92
CA TYR A 154 -1.68 3.83 -13.51
C TYR A 154 -2.11 5.22 -14.05
N PHE A 155 -1.23 6.21 -13.98
CA PHE A 155 -1.50 7.55 -14.51
C PHE A 155 -1.12 7.74 -15.98
N GLN A 156 -0.48 6.74 -16.62
CA GLN A 156 0.03 6.83 -17.99
C GLN A 156 0.99 8.02 -18.21
N VAL A 157 1.82 8.32 -17.22
CA VAL A 157 2.85 9.37 -17.26
C VAL A 157 4.25 8.77 -17.28
N SER A 158 5.26 9.55 -17.65
CA SER A 158 6.63 9.03 -17.69
C SER A 158 7.15 8.71 -16.27
N PRO A 159 8.03 7.69 -16.11
CA PRO A 159 8.68 7.43 -14.82
C PRO A 159 9.43 8.66 -14.26
N ALA A 160 9.97 9.51 -15.13
CA ALA A 160 10.64 10.74 -14.73
C ALA A 160 9.67 11.76 -14.09
N ASP A 161 8.43 11.85 -14.58
CA ASP A 161 7.41 12.72 -13.98
C ASP A 161 6.97 12.19 -12.61
N VAL A 162 6.89 10.87 -12.47
CA VAL A 162 6.62 10.24 -11.17
C VAL A 162 7.74 10.52 -10.18
N ILE A 163 9.00 10.27 -10.56
CA ILE A 163 10.17 10.57 -9.71
C ILE A 163 10.20 12.04 -9.28
N ARG A 164 9.78 12.96 -10.17
CA ARG A 164 9.63 14.38 -9.81
C ARG A 164 8.52 14.61 -8.79
N ALA A 165 7.37 13.94 -8.94
CA ALA A 165 6.24 14.03 -8.02
C ALA A 165 6.54 13.49 -6.61
N PHE A 166 7.44 12.51 -6.51
CA PHE A 166 7.99 12.01 -5.24
C PHE A 166 8.76 13.07 -4.43
N GLY A 167 9.26 14.12 -5.08
CA GLY A 167 10.05 15.16 -4.42
C GLY A 167 11.35 14.64 -3.81
N ARG A 168 11.83 15.31 -2.76
CA ARG A 168 13.08 14.94 -2.08
C ARG A 168 12.92 13.76 -1.12
N ASP A 169 11.75 13.61 -0.51
CA ASP A 169 11.53 12.70 0.61
C ASP A 169 11.09 11.30 0.18
N GLY A 170 10.74 11.11 -1.10
CA GLY A 170 10.35 9.78 -1.59
C GLY A 170 8.97 9.32 -1.11
N ASP A 171 8.06 10.24 -0.80
CA ASP A 171 6.69 9.92 -0.35
C ASP A 171 5.76 9.55 -1.53
N ALA A 172 5.42 8.26 -1.63
CA ALA A 172 4.56 7.73 -2.69
C ALA A 172 3.10 8.21 -2.59
N VAL A 173 2.57 8.40 -1.38
CA VAL A 173 1.19 8.87 -1.18
C VAL A 173 1.09 10.32 -1.63
N GLN A 174 2.07 11.15 -1.28
CA GLN A 174 2.12 12.53 -1.75
C GLN A 174 2.38 12.62 -3.27
N ALA A 175 3.20 11.73 -3.84
CA ALA A 175 3.38 11.63 -5.30
C ALA A 175 2.04 11.33 -6.00
N TYR A 176 1.27 10.36 -5.51
CA TYR A 176 -0.06 10.04 -6.01
C TYR A 176 -1.00 11.24 -5.97
N ARG A 177 -1.06 11.98 -4.85
CA ARG A 177 -1.90 13.18 -4.73
C ARG A 177 -1.55 14.23 -5.78
N THR A 178 -0.25 14.43 -6.01
CA THR A 178 0.26 15.42 -6.96
C THR A 178 -0.16 15.05 -8.39
N LEU A 179 -0.02 13.77 -8.76
CA LEU A 179 -0.42 13.25 -10.07
C LEU A 179 -1.95 13.30 -10.27
N ALA A 180 -2.72 12.89 -9.25
CA ALA A 180 -4.18 12.93 -9.27
C ALA A 180 -4.71 14.37 -9.44
N ALA A 181 -4.14 15.35 -8.74
CA ALA A 181 -4.51 16.75 -8.90
C ALA A 181 -4.18 17.30 -10.30
N GLY A 182 -3.09 16.84 -10.92
CA GLY A 182 -2.74 17.18 -12.30
C GLY A 182 -3.77 16.68 -13.31
N ARG A 183 -4.30 15.46 -13.12
CA ARG A 183 -5.34 14.88 -13.98
C ARG A 183 -6.65 15.68 -13.95
N VAL A 184 -7.06 16.14 -12.77
CA VAL A 184 -8.30 16.93 -12.62
C VAL A 184 -8.21 18.30 -13.33
N ARG A 185 -7.02 18.90 -13.38
CA ARG A 185 -6.81 20.22 -14.01
C ARG A 185 -6.72 20.18 -15.54
N GLY A 186 -6.52 18.99 -16.12
CA GLY A 186 -6.43 18.80 -17.56
C GLY A 186 -7.75 18.43 -18.24
N CYS A 187 -8.85 18.33 -17.49
CA CYS A 187 -10.20 18.06 -17.98
C CYS A 187 -11.02 19.34 -18.16
#